data_AF-A0A354SLB8-F1
#
_entry.id   AF-A0A354SLB8-F1
#
_cell.length_a   1.000
_cell.length_b   1.000
_cell.length_c   1.000
_cell.angle_alpha   90.00
_cell.angle_beta   90.00
_cell.angle_gamma   90.00
#
_symmetry.space_group_name_H-M   'P 1'
#
loop_
_entity.id
_entity.type
_entity.pdbx_description
1 polymer ?
#
loop_
_entity_poly.entity_id
_entity_poly.type
_entity_poly.pdbx_seq_one_letter_code
_entity_poly.pdbx_strand_id
1 'polypeptide(L)'
;MGIFGFFNKHKKETLDKGLKKTKEGFFDKLKKAVIGHSKVDEDVLDNLEDILISSDVGVDTTLRIIERIEKRVEKDKYVNTAELNQILREEIEALLVESKNTEEDFSLSKEKHPYVIMVVGVNGV
;
A
#
# COMPACT_ATOMS: atom_id res chain seq x y z
N MET A 1 -18.44 10.51 8.50
CA MET A 1 -19.04 9.30 7.88
C MET A 1 -18.54 9.20 6.44
N GLY A 2 -17.24 8.92 6.28
CA GLY A 2 -16.51 9.20 5.03
C GLY A 2 -16.48 8.04 4.04
N ILE A 3 -16.34 8.42 2.76
CA ILE A 3 -15.66 7.76 1.62
C ILE A 3 -16.01 6.32 1.21
N PHE A 4 -16.70 5.51 2.02
CA PHE A 4 -17.04 4.12 1.67
C PHE A 4 -18.28 3.95 0.76
N GLY A 5 -18.92 5.05 0.34
CA GLY A 5 -20.16 5.01 -0.47
C GLY A 5 -19.99 4.54 -1.92
N PHE A 6 -18.77 4.40 -2.44
CA PHE A 6 -18.52 4.20 -3.88
C PHE A 6 -18.08 2.79 -4.31
N PHE A 7 -17.82 1.89 -3.35
CA PHE A 7 -17.42 0.50 -3.62
C PHE A 7 -18.63 -0.44 -3.60
N ASN A 8 -19.25 -0.65 -4.76
CA ASN A 8 -20.18 -1.76 -4.94
C ASN A 8 -19.42 -3.10 -4.81
N LYS A 9 -20.06 -4.14 -4.27
CA LYS A 9 -19.48 -5.49 -4.05
C LYS A 9 -18.72 -6.02 -5.27
N HIS A 10 -19.27 -5.82 -6.47
CA HIS A 10 -18.63 -6.21 -7.72
C HIS A 10 -17.33 -5.47 -8.03
N LYS A 11 -17.21 -4.17 -7.71
CA LYS A 11 -15.97 -3.42 -7.91
C LYS A 11 -14.85 -3.93 -7.00
N LYS A 12 -15.20 -4.25 -5.74
CA LYS A 12 -14.27 -4.86 -4.79
C LYS A 12 -13.79 -6.23 -5.27
N GLU A 13 -14.70 -7.08 -5.73
CA GLU A 13 -14.35 -8.40 -6.26
C GLU A 13 -13.42 -8.32 -7.49
N THR A 14 -13.64 -7.36 -8.39
CA THR A 14 -12.77 -7.15 -9.56
C THR A 14 -11.38 -6.67 -9.13
N LEU A 15 -11.29 -5.73 -8.18
CA LEU A 15 -10.03 -5.25 -7.63
C LEU A 15 -9.25 -6.38 -6.94
N ASP A 16 -9.93 -7.16 -6.08
CA ASP A 16 -9.33 -8.30 -5.38
C ASP A 16 -8.79 -9.35 -6.37
N LYS A 17 -9.52 -9.60 -7.46
CA LYS A 17 -9.06 -10.53 -8.52
C LYS A 17 -7.85 -9.97 -9.27
N GLY A 18 -7.86 -8.68 -9.62
CA GLY A 18 -6.74 -8.04 -10.34
C GLY A 18 -5.44 -8.02 -9.53
N LEU A 19 -5.54 -7.82 -8.21
CA LEU A 19 -4.39 -7.77 -7.31
C LEU A 19 -3.99 -9.14 -6.74
N LYS A 20 -4.72 -10.21 -7.06
CA LYS A 20 -4.53 -11.54 -6.44
C LYS A 20 -3.09 -12.04 -6.52
N LYS A 21 -2.46 -11.98 -7.70
CA LYS A 21 -1.09 -12.48 -7.90
C LYS A 21 -0.07 -11.68 -7.09
N THR A 22 -0.16 -10.36 -7.12
CA THR A 22 0.70 -9.47 -6.33
C THR A 22 0.53 -9.75 -4.84
N LYS A 23 -0.72 -9.89 -4.37
CA LYS A 23 -1.02 -10.23 -2.99
C LYS A 23 -0.38 -11.57 -2.59
N GLU A 24 -0.63 -12.64 -3.34
CA GLU A 24 -0.08 -13.97 -3.03
C GLU A 24 1.46 -13.94 -2.98
N GLY A 25 2.11 -13.37 -4.00
CA GLY A 25 3.57 -13.26 -4.03
C GLY A 25 4.14 -12.42 -2.90
N PHE A 26 3.51 -11.28 -2.57
CA PHE A 26 3.94 -10.43 -1.46
C PHE A 26 3.76 -11.11 -0.10
N PHE A 27 2.61 -11.74 0.15
CA PHE A 27 2.34 -12.45 1.40
C PHE A 27 3.31 -13.62 1.63
N ASP A 28 3.68 -14.34 0.57
CA ASP A 28 4.63 -15.45 0.68
C ASP A 28 6.04 -14.96 1.01
N LYS A 29 6.47 -13.82 0.46
CA LYS A 29 7.72 -13.17 0.85
C LYS A 29 7.67 -12.70 2.31
N LEU A 30 6.60 -12.02 2.70
CA LEU A 30 6.43 -11.48 4.05
C LEU A 30 6.43 -12.58 5.12
N LYS A 31 5.76 -13.71 4.84
CA LYS A 31 5.80 -14.87 5.73
C LYS A 31 7.22 -15.37 5.96
N LYS A 32 8.04 -15.42 4.91
CA LYS A 32 9.44 -15.88 5.00
C LYS A 32 10.30 -14.94 5.84
N ALA A 33 10.11 -13.63 5.70
CA ALA A 33 10.85 -12.62 6.48
C ALA A 33 10.64 -12.73 7.99
N VAL A 34 9.51 -13.29 8.43
CA VAL A 34 9.20 -13.43 9.86
C VAL A 34 9.42 -14.85 10.42
N ILE A 35 9.88 -15.81 9.60
CA ILE A 35 10.09 -17.19 10.07
C ILE A 35 11.19 -17.18 11.14
N GLY A 36 10.88 -17.70 12.31
CA GLY A 36 11.83 -17.78 13.43
C GLY A 36 11.84 -16.52 14.31
N HIS A 37 11.12 -15.46 13.94
CA HIS A 37 11.01 -14.24 14.72
C HIS A 37 9.63 -14.15 15.42
N SER A 38 9.65 -13.89 16.73
CA SER A 38 8.43 -13.71 17.53
C SER A 38 8.02 -12.23 17.66
N LYS A 39 8.92 -11.31 17.30
CA LYS A 39 8.75 -9.87 17.36
C LYS A 39 9.29 -9.23 16.09
N VAL A 40 8.83 -8.01 15.82
CA VAL A 40 9.43 -7.16 14.80
C VAL A 40 10.70 -6.54 15.38
N ASP A 41 11.85 -7.05 14.95
CA ASP A 41 13.20 -6.58 15.26
C ASP A 41 13.89 -6.02 14.00
N GLU A 42 15.14 -5.56 14.14
CA GLU A 42 15.93 -4.97 13.04
C GLU A 42 16.07 -5.94 11.86
N ASP A 43 16.36 -7.22 12.13
CA ASP A 43 16.45 -8.26 11.08
C ASP A 43 15.13 -8.41 10.31
N VAL A 44 13.97 -8.36 10.98
CA VAL A 44 12.65 -8.41 10.32
C VAL A 44 12.41 -7.18 9.46
N LEU A 45 12.85 -6.00 9.90
CA LEU A 45 12.68 -4.75 9.18
C LEU A 45 13.58 -4.67 7.94
N ASP A 46 14.83 -5.11 8.04
CA ASP A 46 15.75 -5.22 6.91
C ASP A 46 15.20 -6.18 5.84
N ASN A 47 14.69 -7.35 6.26
CA ASN A 47 14.05 -8.28 5.33
C ASN A 47 12.79 -7.67 4.69
N LEU A 48 12.03 -6.86 5.44
CA LEU A 48 10.85 -6.18 4.91
C LEU A 48 11.23 -5.11 3.87
N GLU A 49 12.33 -4.38 4.10
CA GLU A 49 12.87 -3.40 3.14
C GLU A 49 13.16 -4.07 1.79
N ASP A 50 13.93 -5.17 1.80
CA ASP A 50 14.27 -5.93 0.61
C ASP A 50 13.02 -6.45 -0.13
N ILE A 51 12.01 -6.88 0.62
CA ILE A 51 10.74 -7.33 0.05
C ILE A 51 10.01 -6.19 -0.65
N LEU A 52 9.92 -5.02 -0.04
CA LEU A 52 9.24 -3.85 -0.61
C LEU A 52 9.97 -3.35 -1.87
N ILE A 53 11.30 -3.25 -1.83
CA ILE A 53 12.12 -2.87 -2.99
C ILE A 53 11.93 -3.86 -4.14
N SER A 54 11.99 -5.16 -3.86
CA SER A 54 11.79 -6.22 -4.87
C SER A 54 10.33 -6.42 -5.31
N SER A 55 9.41 -5.61 -4.79
CA SER A 55 7.99 -5.60 -5.12
C SER A 55 7.55 -4.28 -5.78
N ASP A 56 8.48 -3.58 -6.42
CA ASP A 56 8.24 -2.37 -7.22
C ASP A 56 7.69 -1.17 -6.43
N VAL A 57 7.93 -1.10 -5.11
CA VAL A 57 7.51 0.04 -4.27
C VAL A 57 8.43 1.26 -4.46
N GLY A 58 9.68 1.02 -4.82
CA GLY A 58 10.71 2.05 -4.99
C GLY A 58 11.40 2.42 -3.68
N VAL A 59 12.69 2.77 -3.77
CA VAL A 59 13.59 2.98 -2.61
C VAL A 59 13.05 4.04 -1.65
N ASP A 60 12.73 5.24 -2.15
CA ASP A 60 12.31 6.37 -1.31
C ASP A 60 11.01 6.07 -0.53
N THR A 61 10.06 5.38 -1.18
CA THR A 61 8.79 5.00 -0.55
C THR A 61 9.01 3.92 0.49
N THR A 62 9.83 2.92 0.18
CA THR A 62 10.19 1.85 1.13
C THR A 62 10.83 2.42 2.39
N LEU A 63 11.84 3.29 2.26
CA LEU A 63 12.51 3.89 3.43
C LEU A 63 11.52 4.63 4.33
N ARG A 64 10.57 5.37 3.75
CA ARG A 64 9.51 6.05 4.53
C ARG A 64 8.59 5.08 5.25
N ILE A 65 8.28 3.93 4.64
CA ILE A 65 7.45 2.88 5.26
C ILE A 65 8.21 2.27 6.45
N ILE A 66 9.48 1.89 6.25
CA ILE A 66 10.30 1.27 7.30
C ILE A 66 10.47 2.21 8.49
N GLU A 67 10.84 3.48 8.25
CA GLU A 67 11.00 4.48 9.32
C GLU A 67 9.70 4.67 10.15
N ARG A 68 8.53 4.57 9.52
CA ARG A 68 7.24 4.65 10.22
C ARG A 68 6.97 3.43 11.08
N ILE A 69 7.25 2.24 10.56
CA ILE A 69 7.09 0.99 11.29
C ILE A 69 8.06 0.95 12.48
N GLU A 70 9.32 1.33 12.30
CA GLU A 70 10.32 1.47 13.36
C GLU A 70 9.82 2.36 14.50
N LYS A 71 9.42 3.59 14.18
CA LYS A 71 8.88 4.54 15.19
C LYS A 71 7.68 3.97 15.94
N ARG A 72 6.84 3.20 15.26
CA ARG A 72 5.68 2.54 15.87
C ARG A 72 6.09 1.40 16.79
N VAL A 73 7.04 0.55 16.37
CA VAL A 73 7.60 -0.53 17.20
C VAL A 73 8.27 0.03 18.45
N GLU A 74 9.05 1.11 18.32
CA GLU A 74 9.69 1.81 19.45
C GLU A 74 8.65 2.33 20.46
N LYS A 75 7.55 2.89 19.96
CA LYS A 75 6.47 3.44 20.78
C LYS A 75 5.69 2.35 21.52
N ASP A 76 5.31 1.28 20.80
CA ASP A 76 4.43 0.23 21.31
C ASP A 76 5.20 -0.84 22.12
N LYS A 77 6.55 -0.78 22.11
CA LYS A 77 7.53 -1.63 22.85
C LYS A 77 7.49 -3.13 22.54
N TYR A 78 6.37 -3.65 22.08
CA TYR A 78 6.20 -5.02 21.66
C TYR A 78 5.22 -5.08 20.49
N VAL A 79 5.74 -5.49 19.34
CA VAL A 79 4.94 -5.76 18.14
C VAL A 79 5.21 -7.19 17.72
N ASN A 80 4.15 -7.99 17.62
CA ASN A 80 4.26 -9.37 17.15
C ASN A 80 4.44 -9.39 15.62
N THR A 81 5.25 -10.31 15.10
CA THR A 81 5.36 -10.53 13.65
C THR A 81 4.03 -10.88 12.98
N ALA A 82 3.07 -11.46 13.72
CA ALA A 82 1.71 -11.68 13.26
C ALA A 82 0.93 -10.39 12.94
N GLU A 83 1.31 -9.27 13.57
CA GLU A 83 0.69 -7.95 13.41
C GLU A 83 1.35 -7.13 12.28
N LEU A 84 2.53 -7.55 11.81
CA LEU A 84 3.34 -6.82 10.83
C LEU A 84 2.55 -6.47 9.56
N ASN A 85 1.79 -7.43 9.03
CA ASN A 85 0.97 -7.20 7.83
C ASN A 85 -0.13 -6.14 8.06
N GLN A 86 -0.69 -6.08 9.27
CA GLN A 86 -1.69 -5.07 9.59
C GLN A 86 -1.04 -3.69 9.74
N ILE A 87 0.08 -3.61 10.46
CA ILE A 87 0.84 -2.36 10.62
C ILE A 87 1.28 -1.82 9.27
N LEU A 88 1.87 -2.67 8.42
CA LEU A 88 2.29 -2.29 7.08
C LEU A 88 1.14 -1.69 6.26
N ARG A 89 -0.05 -2.33 6.29
CA ARG A 89 -1.24 -1.82 5.60
C ARG A 89 -1.61 -0.43 6.10
N GLU A 90 -1.64 -0.23 7.42
CA GLU A 90 -2.01 1.04 8.05
C GLU A 90 -1.01 2.15 7.70
N GLU A 91 0.30 1.87 7.72
CA GLU A 91 1.33 2.87 7.39
C GLU A 91 1.33 3.23 5.89
N ILE A 92 1.11 2.25 5.00
CA ILE A 92 0.95 2.51 3.56
C ILE A 92 -0.31 3.35 3.31
N GLU A 93 -1.44 3.02 3.93
CA GLU A 93 -2.67 3.79 3.81
C GLU A 93 -2.47 5.25 4.26
N ALA A 94 -1.82 5.45 5.41
CA ALA A 94 -1.50 6.78 5.92
C ALA A 94 -0.60 7.57 4.95
N LEU A 95 0.44 6.93 4.39
CA LEU A 95 1.33 7.56 3.41
C LEU A 95 0.59 7.97 2.13
N LEU A 96 -0.35 7.14 1.65
CA LEU A 96 -1.15 7.45 0.47
C LEU A 96 -2.10 8.63 0.71
N VAL A 97 -2.72 8.71 1.88
CA VAL A 97 -3.63 9.82 2.26
C VAL A 97 -2.88 11.14 2.46
N GLU A 98 -1.66 11.10 3.00
CA GLU A 98 -0.83 12.30 3.17
C GLU A 98 -0.36 12.92 1.84
N SER A 99 -0.34 12.13 0.77
CA SER A 99 -0.06 12.63 -0.56
C SER A 99 -1.15 13.62 -0.99
N LYS A 100 -0.84 14.92 -0.89
CA LYS A 100 -1.71 16.07 -1.16
C LYS A 100 -2.35 16.13 -2.56
N ASN A 101 -2.09 15.14 -3.41
CA ASN A 101 -2.62 15.03 -4.77
C ASN A 101 -3.77 14.00 -4.90
N THR A 102 -4.27 13.45 -3.79
CA THR A 102 -5.32 12.41 -3.80
C THR A 102 -6.75 12.96 -3.73
N GLU A 103 -6.94 14.27 -3.59
CA GLU A 103 -8.27 14.88 -3.36
C GLU A 103 -8.72 15.88 -4.43
N GLU A 104 -8.60 15.51 -5.70
CA GLU A 104 -9.65 15.95 -6.62
C GLU A 104 -10.35 14.70 -7.12
N ASP A 105 -11.48 14.38 -6.48
CA ASP A 105 -12.50 13.50 -7.04
C ASP A 105 -12.72 14.02 -8.47
N PHE A 106 -12.17 13.30 -9.45
CA PHE A 106 -12.20 13.72 -10.84
C PHE A 106 -13.67 13.76 -11.26
N SER A 107 -14.25 14.95 -11.14
CA SER A 107 -15.66 15.19 -11.33
C SER A 107 -15.82 15.99 -12.60
N LEU A 108 -16.43 15.33 -13.57
CA LEU A 108 -16.82 16.00 -14.80
C LEU A 108 -17.97 16.96 -14.47
N SER A 109 -17.73 18.26 -14.66
CA SER A 109 -18.82 19.23 -14.62
C SER A 109 -19.88 18.83 -15.66
N LYS A 110 -21.09 18.55 -15.20
CA LYS A 110 -22.24 18.18 -16.06
C LYS A 110 -22.76 19.34 -16.90
N GLU A 111 -22.24 20.54 -16.71
CA GLU A 111 -22.76 21.78 -17.29
C GLU A 111 -21.95 22.27 -18.49
N LYS A 112 -20.74 21.75 -18.72
CA LYS A 112 -19.85 22.20 -19.81
C LYS A 112 -19.59 21.07 -20.80
N HIS A 113 -20.02 21.27 -22.05
CA HIS A 113 -19.85 20.33 -23.15
C HIS A 113 -19.34 21.03 -24.43
N PRO A 114 -18.53 20.35 -25.26
CA PRO A 114 -18.01 18.99 -25.09
C PRO A 114 -16.91 18.91 -24.03
N TYR A 115 -16.84 17.78 -23.32
CA TYR A 115 -15.71 17.48 -22.44
C TYR A 115 -14.63 16.74 -23.23
N VAL A 116 -13.44 17.33 -23.32
CA VAL A 116 -12.34 16.79 -24.14
C VAL A 116 -11.31 16.14 -23.22
N ILE A 117 -11.13 14.83 -23.33
CA ILE A 117 -10.07 14.07 -22.64
C ILE A 117 -9.00 13.74 -23.67
N MET A 118 -7.78 14.25 -23.46
CA MET A 118 -6.60 13.86 -24.24
C MET A 118 -5.81 12.83 -23.44
N VAL A 119 -5.85 11.57 -23.88
CA VAL A 119 -5.02 10.50 -23.31
C VAL A 119 -3.66 10.52 -24.01
N VAL A 120 -2.59 10.53 -23.24
CA VAL A 120 -1.20 10.51 -23.74
C VAL A 120 -0.46 9.33 -23.13
N GLY A 121 0.46 8.73 -23.89
CA GLY A 121 1.25 7.57 -23.48
C GLY A 121 2.25 7.16 -24.56
N VAL A 122 3.18 6.28 -24.21
CA VAL A 122 4.09 5.63 -25.17
C VAL A 122 3.44 4.36 -25.74
N ASN A 123 3.98 3.79 -26.82
CA ASN A 123 3.40 2.56 -27.40
C ASN A 123 3.52 1.37 -26.43
N GLY A 124 2.40 0.69 -26.13
CA GLY A 124 2.36 -0.57 -25.38
C GLY A 124 2.10 -0.47 -23.87
N VAL A 125 1.71 0.72 -23.37
CA VAL A 125 1.17 0.90 -22.00
C VAL A 125 -0.32 0.64 -21.91
#